data_AF-A0A9Q1RI43-F1
#
_entry.id   AF-A0A9Q1RI43-F1
#
_cell.length_a   1.000
_cell.length_b   1.000
_cell.length_c   1.000
_cell.angle_alpha   90.00
_cell.angle_beta   90.00
_cell.angle_gamma   90.00
#
_symmetry.space_group_name_H-M   'P 1'
#
loop_
_entity.id
_entity.type
_entity.pdbx_description
1 polymer ?
#
loop_
_entity_poly.entity_id
_entity_poly.type
_entity_poly.pdbx_seq_one_letter_code
_entity_poly.pdbx_strand_id
1 'polypeptide(L)'
;MPEKSHLQHICSQATRTGEGVCHEYISGGLLINDTTLHLALSSLPSGGVGESGMGSYHGRFSFEAFSHKKAVLHRSFGGEVGARYPPYTPRKTRFVKALLNGNILGLIRALFGW
;
A
#
# COMPACT_ATOMS: atom_id res chain seq x y z
N MET A 1 15.34 6.40 21.01
CA MET A 1 15.24 5.86 19.64
C MET A 1 15.40 4.36 19.76
N PRO A 2 14.40 3.53 19.40
CA PRO A 2 14.57 2.09 19.52
C PRO A 2 15.65 1.65 18.52
N GLU A 3 16.68 1.01 19.07
CA GLU A 3 17.79 0.41 18.35
C GLU A 3 17.25 -0.66 17.40
N LYS A 4 17.49 -0.49 16.10
CA LYS A 4 17.10 -1.46 15.07
C LYS A 4 18.12 -2.60 15.07
N SER A 5 18.04 -3.48 16.06
CA SER A 5 18.96 -4.63 16.18
C SER A 5 18.65 -5.69 15.10
N HIS A 6 19.74 -6.27 14.61
CA HIS A 6 19.92 -7.02 13.36
C HIS A 6 19.27 -8.42 13.28
N LEU A 7 18.21 -8.71 14.02
CA LEU A 7 17.71 -10.09 14.11
C LEU A 7 16.28 -10.19 13.61
N GLN A 8 16.03 -11.13 12.68
CA GLN A 8 14.75 -11.83 12.64
C GLN A 8 14.53 -12.39 14.05
N HIS A 9 13.84 -11.64 14.90
CA HIS A 9 13.48 -12.10 16.24
C HIS A 9 12.43 -13.18 16.06
N ILE A 10 12.91 -14.40 15.87
CA ILE A 10 12.13 -15.61 15.99
C ILE A 10 11.83 -15.77 17.48
N CYS A 11 10.67 -15.24 17.91
CA CYS A 11 10.20 -15.37 19.27
C CYS A 11 9.63 -16.77 19.50
N SER A 12 10.50 -17.73 19.80
CA SER A 12 10.08 -19.03 20.33
C SER A 12 9.48 -18.84 21.72
N GLN A 13 8.16 -19.03 21.81
CA GLN A 13 7.30 -19.10 23.01
C GLN A 13 6.60 -17.80 23.44
N ALA A 14 5.27 -17.85 23.47
CA ALA A 14 4.50 -16.98 24.34
C ALA A 14 3.26 -17.72 24.87
N THR A 15 3.19 -17.90 26.19
CA THR A 15 1.97 -18.38 26.83
C THR A 15 1.10 -17.27 27.43
N ARG A 16 1.52 -15.99 27.45
CA ARG A 16 0.64 -14.84 27.81
C ARG A 16 0.93 -13.48 27.15
N THR A 17 2.03 -13.30 26.42
CA THR A 17 2.54 -11.96 26.01
C THR A 17 2.56 -11.73 24.48
N GLY A 18 1.93 -12.61 23.69
CA GLY A 18 2.09 -12.59 22.23
C GLY A 18 1.59 -11.32 21.54
N GLU A 19 0.47 -10.74 21.99
CA GLU A 19 -0.18 -9.60 21.32
C GLU A 19 0.58 -8.28 21.50
N GLY A 20 1.23 -8.09 22.67
CA GLY A 20 1.98 -6.86 22.95
C GLY A 20 3.24 -6.73 22.09
N VAL A 21 3.94 -7.86 21.87
CA VAL A 21 5.21 -7.90 21.13
C VAL A 21 5.01 -7.57 19.64
N CYS A 22 3.86 -7.96 19.06
CA CYS A 22 3.52 -7.66 17.66
C CYS A 22 3.45 -6.15 17.38
N HIS A 23 3.01 -5.35 18.35
CA HIS A 23 2.83 -3.91 18.20
C HIS A 23 4.08 -3.11 18.60
N GLU A 24 4.94 -3.68 19.43
CA GLU A 24 6.10 -3.00 20.00
C GLU A 24 7.37 -3.14 19.14
N TYR A 25 7.48 -4.23 18.36
CA TYR A 25 8.69 -4.53 17.58
C TYR A 25 8.40 -4.67 16.08
N ILE A 26 9.22 -4.00 15.27
CA ILE A 26 9.20 -4.14 13.80
C ILE A 26 10.09 -5.33 13.43
N SER A 27 9.51 -6.36 12.81
CA SER A 27 10.23 -7.56 12.35
C SER A 27 9.79 -7.97 10.95
N GLY A 28 10.62 -8.74 10.24
CA GLY A 28 10.30 -9.30 8.92
C GLY A 28 9.33 -10.48 8.96
N GLY A 29 9.24 -11.15 10.11
CA GLY A 29 8.30 -12.23 10.38
C GLY A 29 8.33 -12.57 11.87
N LEU A 30 7.14 -12.81 12.44
CA LEU A 30 6.99 -13.18 13.84
C LEU A 30 6.19 -14.48 13.94
N LEU A 31 6.72 -15.41 14.72
CA LEU A 31 6.11 -16.70 14.98
C LEU A 31 5.90 -16.80 16.48
N ILE A 32 4.78 -17.39 16.88
CA ILE A 32 4.46 -17.64 18.28
C ILE A 32 4.46 -19.15 18.44
N ASN A 33 5.23 -19.65 19.41
CA ASN A 33 5.39 -21.08 19.71
C ASN A 33 6.03 -21.94 18.61
N ASP A 34 6.65 -21.32 17.61
CA ASP A 34 7.43 -21.99 16.58
C ASP A 34 8.60 -21.09 16.15
N THR A 35 9.60 -21.66 15.48
CA THR A 35 10.82 -20.96 15.08
C THR A 35 11.10 -20.94 13.59
N THR A 36 10.67 -21.95 12.84
CA THR A 36 11.17 -22.16 11.46
C THR A 36 10.08 -22.48 10.45
N LEU A 37 8.86 -22.82 10.90
CA LEU A 37 7.80 -23.21 9.98
C LEU A 37 7.43 -22.14 8.94
N HIS A 38 7.62 -20.86 9.23
CA HIS A 38 7.31 -19.78 8.28
C HIS A 38 8.13 -19.83 6.98
N LEU A 39 9.30 -20.46 6.99
CA LEU A 39 10.14 -20.65 5.80
C LEU A 39 9.65 -21.80 4.91
N ALA A 40 8.90 -22.75 5.49
CA ALA A 40 8.34 -23.89 4.77
C ALA A 40 6.99 -23.56 4.11
N LEU A 41 6.31 -22.50 4.56
CA LEU A 41 4.99 -22.12 4.06
C LEU A 41 5.08 -21.19 2.85
N SER A 42 4.90 -21.75 1.65
CA SER A 42 4.83 -21.04 0.36
C SER A 42 3.86 -19.85 0.31
N SER A 43 2.86 -19.81 1.19
CA SER A 43 1.85 -18.76 1.29
C SER A 43 2.27 -17.56 2.14
N LEU A 44 3.34 -17.67 2.94
CA LEU A 44 3.83 -16.59 3.79
C LEU A 44 4.99 -15.84 3.10
N PRO A 45 4.95 -14.50 3.05
CA PRO A 45 6.06 -13.72 2.52
C PRO A 45 7.25 -13.82 3.48
N SER A 46 8.38 -14.30 2.98
CA SER A 46 9.65 -14.30 3.72
C SER A 46 10.51 -13.13 3.27
N GLY A 47 10.93 -12.28 4.21
CA GLY A 47 11.66 -11.05 3.91
C GLY A 47 12.25 -10.39 5.15
N GLY A 48 13.19 -9.46 4.92
CA GLY A 48 13.78 -8.62 5.97
C GLY A 48 13.13 -7.24 6.02
N VAL A 49 13.31 -6.53 7.13
CA VAL A 49 12.93 -5.12 7.27
C VAL A 49 14.12 -4.35 7.86
N GLY A 50 14.50 -3.22 7.25
CA GLY A 50 15.61 -2.39 7.71
C GLY A 50 16.98 -3.01 7.39
N GLU A 51 17.84 -3.12 8.40
CA GLU A 51 19.20 -3.66 8.23
C GLU A 51 19.22 -5.16 7.88
N SER A 52 18.11 -5.88 8.13
CA SER A 52 17.94 -7.29 7.74
C SER A 52 17.65 -7.47 6.24
N GLY A 53 17.50 -6.38 5.48
CA GLY A 53 17.19 -6.39 4.05
C GLY A 53 15.80 -5.79 3.74
N MET A 54 15.42 -5.83 2.46
CA MET A 54 14.17 -5.29 1.96
C MET A 54 13.53 -6.22 0.93
N GLY A 55 12.21 -6.17 0.87
CA GLY A 55 11.41 -6.98 -0.03
C GLY A 55 11.03 -8.31 0.60
N SER A 56 10.14 -9.01 -0.08
CA SER A 56 9.71 -10.34 0.29
C SER A 56 9.68 -11.23 -0.93
N TYR A 57 9.98 -12.49 -0.71
CA TYR A 57 9.91 -13.53 -1.70
C TYR A 57 9.11 -14.70 -1.13
N HIS A 58 9.08 -15.80 -1.86
CA HIS A 58 8.35 -17.05 -1.62
C HIS A 58 7.02 -17.13 -2.40
N GLY A 59 6.80 -18.26 -3.09
CA GLY A 59 5.62 -18.50 -3.93
C GLY A 59 5.29 -17.34 -4.89
N ARG A 60 4.07 -16.79 -4.75
CA ARG A 60 3.58 -15.64 -5.52
C ARG A 60 4.39 -14.36 -5.29
N PHE A 61 4.92 -14.16 -4.08
CA PHE A 61 5.71 -12.96 -3.76
C PHE A 61 7.02 -12.92 -4.55
N SER A 62 7.66 -14.07 -4.79
CA SER A 62 8.82 -14.14 -5.71
C SER A 62 8.45 -13.70 -7.12
N PHE A 63 7.32 -14.19 -7.65
CA PHE A 63 6.87 -13.80 -8.98
C PHE A 63 6.60 -12.29 -9.05
N GLU A 64 5.94 -11.71 -8.05
CA GLU A 64 5.71 -10.27 -7.99
C GLU A 64 7.00 -9.46 -7.80
N ALA A 65 7.99 -9.98 -7.07
CA ALA A 65 9.28 -9.32 -6.86
C ALA A 65 10.15 -9.29 -8.13
N PHE A 66 10.09 -10.32 -8.97
CA PHE A 66 10.85 -10.41 -10.22
C PHE A 66 10.04 -10.00 -11.47
N SER A 67 8.78 -9.61 -11.30
CA SER A 67 7.91 -9.15 -12.39
C SER A 67 7.70 -7.65 -12.34
N HIS A 68 7.75 -7.01 -13.51
CA HIS A 68 7.39 -5.60 -13.64
C HIS A 68 5.88 -5.46 -13.84
N LYS A 69 5.17 -4.86 -12.86
CA LYS A 69 3.73 -4.56 -12.95
C LYS A 69 3.49 -3.40 -13.92
N LYS A 70 3.23 -3.73 -15.20
CA LYS A 70 2.92 -2.75 -16.24
C LYS A 70 1.48 -2.24 -16.11
N ALA A 71 1.32 -0.95 -15.79
CA ALA A 71 0.02 -0.29 -15.84
C ALA A 71 -0.42 -0.09 -17.31
N VAL A 72 -1.58 -0.62 -17.67
CA VAL A 72 -2.21 -0.45 -18.99
C VAL A 72 -3.60 0.16 -18.80
N LEU A 73 -3.81 1.34 -19.36
CA LEU A 73 -5.11 2.01 -19.38
C LEU A 73 -5.73 1.87 -20.76
N HIS A 74 -6.88 1.19 -20.84
CA HIS A 74 -7.70 1.15 -22.05
C HIS A 74 -8.92 2.06 -21.85
N ARG A 75 -9.04 3.10 -22.67
CA ARG A 75 -10.13 4.08 -22.61
C ARG A 75 -10.89 4.09 -23.93
N SER A 76 -12.22 4.12 -23.88
CA SER A 76 -13.05 4.35 -25.06
C SER A 76 -13.02 5.83 -25.46
N PHE A 77 -13.40 6.13 -26.71
CA PHE A 77 -13.49 7.51 -27.21
C PHE A 77 -14.68 8.30 -26.62
N GLY A 78 -15.57 7.66 -25.86
CA GLY A 78 -16.75 8.28 -25.27
C GLY A 78 -16.47 8.94 -23.91
N GLY A 79 -17.28 9.94 -23.55
CA GLY A 79 -17.26 10.52 -22.20
C GLY A 79 -16.03 11.41 -21.94
N GLU A 80 -15.57 12.14 -22.94
CA GLU A 80 -14.45 13.04 -22.78
C GLU A 80 -14.83 14.34 -22.05
N VAL A 81 -14.19 14.58 -20.90
CA VAL A 81 -14.45 15.78 -20.09
C VAL A 81 -13.69 16.95 -20.70
N GLY A 82 -14.41 17.88 -21.34
CA GLY A 82 -13.83 19.10 -21.95
C GLY A 82 -13.15 20.06 -20.96
N ALA A 83 -13.24 19.80 -19.65
CA ALA A 83 -12.46 20.50 -18.63
C ALA A 83 -10.98 20.08 -18.61
N ARG A 84 -10.61 18.96 -19.26
CA ARG A 84 -9.21 18.51 -19.41
C ARG A 84 -8.42 19.38 -20.38
N TYR A 85 -9.09 19.99 -21.35
CA TYR A 85 -8.45 20.74 -22.42
C TYR A 85 -8.51 22.26 -22.18
N PRO A 86 -7.46 22.99 -22.57
CA PRO A 86 -7.46 24.45 -22.53
C PRO A 86 -8.55 25.04 -23.46
N PRO A 87 -8.96 26.31 -23.24
CA PRO A 87 -8.52 27.21 -22.19
C PRO A 87 -9.16 26.89 -20.82
N TYR A 88 -8.37 27.02 -19.75
CA TYR A 88 -8.80 26.76 -18.38
C TYR A 88 -9.53 27.98 -17.80
N THR A 89 -10.84 28.05 -18.02
CA THR A 89 -11.66 29.12 -17.45
C THR A 89 -11.86 28.92 -15.94
N PRO A 90 -12.11 29.99 -15.15
CA PRO A 90 -12.33 29.89 -13.71
C PRO A 90 -13.44 28.89 -13.32
N ARG A 91 -14.46 28.72 -14.17
CA ARG A 91 -15.52 27.73 -14.01
C ARG A 91 -15.01 26.29 -14.15
N LYS A 92 -14.22 25.99 -15.20
CA LYS A 92 -13.60 24.67 -15.39
C LYS A 92 -12.65 24.32 -14.24
N THR A 93 -11.84 25.28 -13.79
CA THR A 93 -10.92 25.09 -12.66
C THR A 93 -11.66 24.84 -11.35
N ARG A 94 -12.75 25.56 -11.08
CA ARG A 94 -13.62 25.34 -9.92
C ARG A 94 -14.25 23.94 -9.96
N PHE A 95 -14.70 23.50 -11.13
CA PHE A 95 -15.25 22.16 -11.34
C PHE A 95 -14.21 21.06 -11.06
N VAL A 96 -13.01 21.15 -11.65
CA VAL A 96 -11.94 20.16 -11.43
C VAL A 96 -11.50 20.12 -9.96
N LYS A 97 -11.38 21.29 -9.31
CA LYS A 97 -11.03 21.37 -7.88
C LYS A 97 -12.12 20.76 -6.99
N ALA A 98 -13.39 20.97 -7.30
CA ALA A 98 -14.50 20.35 -6.58
C ALA A 98 -14.53 18.82 -6.76
N LEU A 99 -14.23 18.34 -7.97
CA LEU A 99 -14.13 16.91 -8.28
C LEU A 99 -12.98 16.23 -7.52
N LEU A 100 -11.78 16.84 -7.51
CA LEU A 100 -10.62 16.30 -6.81
C LEU A 100 -10.78 16.31 -5.29
N ASN A 101 -11.44 17.32 -4.74
CA ASN A 101 -11.68 17.44 -3.30
C ASN A 101 -12.90 16.64 -2.81
N GLY A 102 -13.64 15.97 -3.71
CA GLY A 102 -14.83 15.18 -3.35
C GLY A 102 -16.01 16.01 -2.83
N ASN A 103 -16.06 17.31 -3.12
CA ASN A 103 -17.10 18.19 -2.60
C ASN A 103 -18.32 18.25 -3.53
N ILE A 104 -19.38 17.54 -3.17
CA ILE A 104 -20.59 17.38 -3.98
C ILE A 104 -21.38 18.69 -4.14
N LEU A 105 -21.44 19.53 -3.10
CA LEU A 105 -22.08 20.85 -3.17
C LEU A 105 -21.32 21.79 -4.11
N GLY A 106 -19.99 21.72 -4.08
CA GLY A 106 -19.12 22.49 -4.99
C GLY A 106 -19.31 22.10 -6.45
N LEU A 107 -19.59 20.82 -6.71
CA LEU A 107 -19.87 20.26 -8.03
C LEU A 107 -21.22 20.73 -8.60
N ILE A 108 -22.28 20.67 -7.78
CA ILE A 108 -23.62 21.18 -8.14
C ILE A 108 -23.53 22.68 -8.43
N ARG A 109 -22.86 23.45 -7.57
CA ARG A 109 -22.67 24.89 -7.77
C ARG A 109 -21.85 25.20 -9.03
N ALA A 110 -20.82 24.41 -9.32
CA ALA A 110 -20.00 24.58 -10.52
C ALA A 110 -20.75 24.24 -11.82
N LEU A 111 -21.70 23.29 -11.78
CA LEU A 111 -22.54 22.90 -12.91
C LEU A 111 -23.65 23.93 -13.21
N PHE A 112 -24.28 24.48 -12.17
CA PHE A 112 -25.36 25.48 -12.31
C PHE A 112 -24.88 26.95 -12.39
N GLY A 113 -23.57 27.20 -12.28
CA GLY A 113 -22.96 28.50 -12.59
C GLY A 113 -23.15 29.61 -11.56
N TRP A 114 -23.48 29.27 -10.30
CA TRP A 114 -23.69 30.22 -9.19
C TRP A 114 -22.42 30.45 -8.34
#